data_AF-A0A1V4DIY5-F1
#
_entry.id   AF-A0A1V4DIY5-F1
#
_cell.length_a   1.000
_cell.length_b   1.000
_cell.length_c   1.000
_cell.angle_alpha   90.00
_cell.angle_beta   90.00
_cell.angle_gamma   90.00
#
_symmetry.space_group_name_H-M   'P 1'
#
loop_
_entity.id
_entity.type
_entity.pdbx_description
1 polymer ?
#
loop_
_entity_poly.entity_id
_entity_poly.type
_entity_poly.pdbx_seq_one_letter_code
_entity_poly.pdbx_strand_id
1 'polypeptide(L)' 'MTDYEKKEEKAINKISNVLTNLDETLAKIDDEMEKGHEKSVKCWFEEKKAIHEIKKILHEIDKYENYNEKELDNLVDEWD' A
#
# COMPACT_ATOMS: atom_id res chain seq x y z
N MET A 1 -25.25 7.61 15.83
CA MET A 1 -24.74 6.45 15.07
C MET A 1 -24.00 6.86 13.78
N THR A 2 -23.73 8.14 13.51
CA THR A 2 -23.50 8.62 12.13
C THR A 2 -22.06 8.91 11.72
N ASP A 3 -21.11 9.02 12.64
CA ASP A 3 -19.73 9.42 12.30
C ASP A 3 -18.78 8.23 12.11
N TYR A 4 -19.08 7.09 12.75
CA TYR A 4 -18.23 5.91 12.66
C TYR A 4 -18.36 5.21 11.30
N GLU A 5 -19.59 5.02 10.82
CA GLU A 5 -19.87 4.49 9.48
C GLU A 5 -19.23 5.35 8.38
N LYS A 6 -19.25 6.68 8.52
CA LYS A 6 -18.59 7.60 7.56
C LYS A 6 -17.06 7.48 7.57
N LYS A 7 -16.44 7.15 8.70
CA LYS A 7 -14.99 6.94 8.79
C LYS A 7 -14.59 5.61 8.16
N GLU A 8 -15.36 4.55 8.42
CA GLU A 8 -15.15 3.25 7.78
C GLU A 8 -15.34 3.32 6.27
N GLU A 9 -16.40 3.97 5.79
CA GLU A 9 -16.65 4.15 4.35
C GLU A 9 -15.53 4.97 3.68
N LYS A 10 -15.04 6.02 4.32
CA LYS A 10 -13.86 6.77 3.83
C LYS A 10 -12.61 5.90 3.79
N ALA A 11 -12.39 5.05 4.79
CA ALA A 11 -11.25 4.15 4.82
C ALA A 11 -11.34 3.09 3.72
N ILE A 12 -12.52 2.51 3.48
CA ILE A 12 -12.76 1.59 2.37
C ILE A 12 -12.48 2.28 1.03
N ASN A 13 -12.95 3.51 0.84
CA ASN A 13 -12.66 4.28 -0.38
C ASN A 13 -11.16 4.56 -0.54
N LYS A 14 -10.45 4.87 0.55
CA LYS A 14 -8.99 5.03 0.51
C LYS A 14 -8.31 3.71 0.12
N ILE A 15 -8.69 2.58 0.73
CA ILE A 15 -8.13 1.26 0.38
C ILE A 15 -8.39 0.92 -1.08
N SER A 16 -9.60 1.19 -1.59
CA SER A 16 -9.94 1.00 -2.99
C SER A 16 -9.02 1.82 -3.89
N ASN A 17 -8.76 3.09 -3.56
CA ASN A 17 -7.83 3.93 -4.31
C ASN A 17 -6.39 3.42 -4.26
N VAL A 18 -5.92 2.93 -3.10
CA VAL A 18 -4.58 2.33 -2.97
C VAL A 18 -4.44 1.11 -3.88
N LEU A 19 -5.46 0.25 -3.91
CA LEU A 19 -5.47 -0.93 -4.79
C LEU A 19 -5.51 -0.53 -6.27
N THR A 20 -6.34 0.42 -6.65
CA THR A 20 -6.38 0.92 -8.04
C THR A 20 -5.04 1.51 -8.45
N ASN A 21 -4.40 2.30 -7.58
CA ASN A 21 -3.06 2.84 -7.85
C ASN A 21 -2.01 1.74 -7.96
N LEU A 22 -2.09 0.69 -7.13
CA LEU A 22 -1.18 -0.45 -7.20
C LEU A 22 -1.34 -1.16 -8.55
N ASP A 23 -2.57 -1.49 -8.97
CA ASP A 23 -2.84 -2.14 -10.26
C ASP A 23 -2.31 -1.30 -11.43
N GLU A 24 -2.56 0.02 -11.42
CA GLU A 24 -2.04 0.93 -12.45
C GLU A 24 -0.50 0.97 -12.47
N THR A 25 0.13 0.95 -11.30
CA THR A 25 1.60 1.01 -11.18
C THR A 25 2.23 -0.30 -11.62
N LEU A 26 1.65 -1.44 -11.23
CA LEU A 26 2.07 -2.76 -11.69
C LEU A 26 1.90 -2.89 -13.20
N ALA A 27 0.79 -2.41 -13.77
CA ALA A 27 0.59 -2.40 -15.22
C ALA A 27 1.65 -1.55 -15.95
N LYS A 28 1.98 -0.35 -15.42
CA LYS A 28 3.06 0.48 -15.97
C LYS A 28 4.42 -0.20 -15.88
N ILE A 29 4.73 -0.84 -14.75
CA ILE A 29 5.98 -1.63 -14.60
C ILE A 29 5.97 -2.81 -15.60
N ASP A 30 4.81 -3.41 -15.86
CA ASP A 30 4.69 -4.52 -16.80
C ASP A 30 4.97 -4.09 -18.24
N ASP A 31 4.45 -2.91 -18.62
CA ASP A 31 4.61 -2.30 -19.95
C ASP A 31 5.99 -1.65 -20.17
N GLU A 32 6.56 -0.99 -19.16
CA GLU A 32 7.81 -0.23 -19.29
C GLU A 32 9.07 -1.07 -19.08
N MET A 33 8.99 -2.18 -18.34
CA MET A 33 10.16 -3.00 -18.01
C MET A 33 10.14 -4.37 -18.67
N GLU A 34 11.26 -4.72 -19.31
CA GLU A 34 11.51 -6.09 -19.75
C GLU A 34 11.51 -7.05 -18.56
N LYS A 35 11.10 -8.31 -18.81
CA LYS A 35 11.07 -9.34 -17.77
C LYS A 35 12.48 -9.57 -17.21
N GLY A 36 12.69 -9.18 -15.96
CA GLY A 36 13.96 -9.28 -15.28
C GLY A 36 13.83 -9.09 -13.77
N HIS A 37 14.95 -9.25 -13.07
CA HIS A 37 15.00 -9.16 -11.60
C HIS A 37 14.55 -7.77 -11.10
N GLU A 38 14.95 -6.69 -11.76
CA GLU A 38 14.53 -5.32 -11.41
C GLU A 38 13.02 -5.12 -11.46
N LYS A 39 12.34 -5.71 -12.44
CA LYS A 39 10.88 -5.64 -12.57
C LYS A 39 10.20 -6.29 -11.38
N SER A 40 10.63 -7.51 -11.02
CA SER A 40 10.10 -8.22 -9.85
C SER A 40 10.35 -7.45 -8.56
N VAL A 41 11.51 -6.81 -8.42
CA VAL A 41 11.84 -5.98 -7.24
C VAL A 41 10.95 -4.75 -7.17
N LYS A 42 10.74 -4.02 -8.28
CA LYS A 42 9.84 -2.87 -8.29
C LYS A 42 8.39 -3.25 -8.01
N CYS A 43 7.88 -4.32 -8.63
CA CYS A 43 6.54 -4.82 -8.32
C CYS A 43 6.41 -5.14 -6.83
N TRP A 44 7.37 -5.88 -6.26
CA TRP A 44 7.39 -6.21 -4.85
C TRP A 44 7.44 -4.98 -3.95
N PHE A 45 8.23 -3.96 -4.31
CA PHE A 45 8.31 -2.71 -3.56
C PHE A 45 6.99 -1.96 -3.54
N GLU A 46 6.34 -1.81 -4.71
CA GLU A 46 5.03 -1.15 -4.81
C GLU A 46 3.93 -1.94 -4.07
N GLU A 47 3.95 -3.27 -4.12
CA GLU A 47 3.05 -4.12 -3.32
C GLU A 47 3.27 -3.89 -1.81
N LYS A 48 4.53 -3.85 -1.34
CA LYS A 48 4.84 -3.59 0.07
C LYS A 48 4.38 -2.21 0.51
N LYS A 49 4.57 -1.21 -0.33
CA LYS A 49 4.10 0.15 -0.09
C LYS A 49 2.58 0.23 -0.02
N ALA A 50 1.86 -0.39 -0.95
CA ALA A 50 0.40 -0.45 -0.92
C ALA A 50 -0.11 -1.17 0.34
N ILE A 51 0.49 -2.28 0.74
CA ILE A 51 0.15 -2.99 1.99
C ILE A 51 0.38 -2.07 3.20
N HIS A 52 1.48 -1.33 3.23
CA HIS A 52 1.78 -0.38 4.30
C HIS A 52 0.74 0.75 4.36
N GLU A 53 0.33 1.31 3.23
CA GLU A 53 -0.74 2.31 3.17
C GLU A 53 -2.08 1.75 3.65
N ILE A 54 -2.44 0.52 3.26
CA ILE A 54 -3.66 -0.14 3.76
C ILE A 54 -3.60 -0.32 5.27
N LYS A 55 -2.47 -0.78 5.82
CA LYS A 55 -2.28 -0.89 7.29
C LYS A 55 -2.44 0.46 7.98
N LYS A 56 -1.89 1.54 7.40
CA LYS A 56 -2.05 2.92 7.91
C LYS A 56 -3.51 3.35 7.93
N ILE A 57 -4.24 3.13 6.82
CA ILE A 57 -5.66 3.47 6.71
C ILE A 57 -6.50 2.70 7.74
N LEU A 58 -6.20 1.42 7.96
CA LEU A 58 -6.87 0.61 8.98
C LEU A 58 -6.51 1.05 10.40
N HIS A 59 -5.29 1.53 10.64
CA HIS A 59 -4.88 2.11 11.92
C HIS A 59 -5.60 3.43 12.20
N GLU A 60 -5.77 4.30 11.19
CA GLU A 60 -6.51 5.56 11.31
C GLU A 60 -7.97 5.40 11.75
N ILE A 61 -8.56 4.22 11.51
CA ILE A 61 -9.93 3.88 11.94
C ILE A 61 -9.98 2.97 13.18
N ASP A 62 -8.87 2.83 13.90
CA ASP A 62 -8.72 1.96 15.08
C ASP A 62 -9.07 0.48 14.79
N LYS A 63 -8.94 0.03 13.53
CA LYS A 63 -9.15 -1.37 13.13
C LYS A 63 -7.86 -2.18 13.05
N TYR A 64 -6.71 -1.53 13.14
CA TYR A 64 -5.41 -2.19 13.07
C TYR A 64 -4.39 -1.51 13.99
N GLU A 65 -4.14 -2.07 15.17
CA GLU A 65 -3.24 -1.45 16.17
C GLU A 65 -1.74 -1.66 15.87
N ASN A 66 -1.37 -2.72 15.15
CA ASN A 66 0.03 -3.08 14.86
C ASN A 66 0.62 -2.32 13.65
N TYR A 67 0.17 -1.09 13.39
CA TYR A 67 0.81 -0.27 12.37
C TYR A 67 2.16 0.22 12.88
N ASN A 68 3.21 -0.08 12.11
CA ASN A 68 4.53 0.47 12.35
C ASN A 68 4.88 1.38 11.18
N GLU A 69 4.91 2.69 11.42
CA GLU A 69 5.28 3.69 10.41
C GLU A 69 6.67 3.41 9.82
N LYS A 70 7.58 2.84 10.62
CA LYS A 70 8.94 2.51 10.21
C LYS A 70 9.08 1.17 9.48
N GLU A 71 7.99 0.40 9.30
CA GLU A 71 8.07 -0.85 8.51
C GLU A 71 8.53 -0.57 7.08
N LEU A 72 8.11 0.55 6.48
CA LEU A 72 8.51 0.89 5.12
C LEU A 72 9.95 1.42 5.07
N ASP A 73 10.32 2.30 6.00
CA ASP A 73 11.68 2.86 6.08
C ASP A 73 12.72 1.77 6.38
N ASN A 74 12.44 0.86 7.32
CA ASN A 74 13.33 -0.27 7.60
C ASN A 74 13.49 -1.21 6.40
N LEU A 75 12.47 -1.32 5.55
CA LEU A 75 12.46 -2.18 4.38
C LEU A 75 13.20 -1.53 3.21
N VAL A 76 13.26 -0.20 3.17
CA VAL A 76 14.17 0.55 2.29
C VAL A 76 15.62 0.43 2.80
N ASP A 77 15.84 0.65 4.11
CA ASP A 77 17.18 0.60 4.73
C ASP A 77 17.79 -0.82 4.72
N GLU A 78 17.00 -1.90 4.79
CA GLU A 78 17.50 -3.28 4.66
C GLU A 78 17.96 -3.63 3.25
N TRP A 79 17.59 -2.83 2.24
CA TRP A 79 17.82 -3.11 0.83
C TRP A 79 18.79 -2.14 0.13
N ASP A 80 19.25 -1.08 0.81
CA ASP A 80 20.28 -0.13 0.37
C ASP A 80 21.72 -0.63 0.68
#